data_AF-A0A9Q3WQ49-F1
#
_entry.id   AF-A0A9Q3WQ49-F1
#
_cell.length_a   1.000
_cell.length_b   1.000
_cell.length_c   1.000
_cell.angle_alpha   90.00
_cell.angle_beta   90.00
_cell.angle_gamma   90.00
#
_symmetry.space_group_name_H-M   'P 1'
#
loop_
_entity.id
_entity.type
_entity.pdbx_description
1 polymer ?
#
loop_
_entity_poly.entity_id
_entity_poly.type
_entity_poly.pdbx_seq_one_letter_code
_entity_poly.pdbx_strand_id
1 'polypeptide(L)'
;MTSDTFVVAGGGLSLTRLIPGQVLVTDRIVRTNNFFFEPMHYLGRRVDLAFMGGDPRVAPFMFETLWRCRADYDLAAWSSHNPAVIRAGQRRFGACYRVMRYRDAAIEAEVAALMARHERKPTTGTYAALMAHGMGARRIILTGIDFYNGGQRYPFEPGRHQRDLMGQDLNRRGIDQRLHAPQLDLDILSALIRRGDTEFLRSGAGTPLDSLMPQAPVRTGQPVIPTPRTPPTDWAPRAGLYPIAWLKLMRRASAMLRGLRGQS
;
A
#
# COMPACT_ATOMS: atom_id res chain seq x y z
N MET A 1 -13.56 21.36 -9.62
CA MET A 1 -12.72 20.66 -10.61
C MET A 1 -11.84 19.67 -9.87
N THR A 2 -11.97 18.38 -10.16
CA THR A 2 -11.06 17.35 -9.64
C THR A 2 -9.71 17.46 -10.35
N SER A 3 -8.61 17.42 -9.61
CA SER A 3 -7.26 17.47 -10.17
C SER A 3 -6.91 16.15 -10.87
N ASP A 4 -6.18 16.20 -11.98
CA ASP A 4 -5.56 15.02 -12.62
C ASP A 4 -4.31 14.53 -11.88
N THR A 5 -4.03 15.12 -10.72
CA THR A 5 -2.96 14.72 -9.81
C THR A 5 -3.46 13.64 -8.86
N PHE A 6 -2.72 12.54 -8.80
CA PHE A 6 -2.92 11.45 -7.85
C PHE A 6 -1.82 11.47 -6.81
N VAL A 7 -2.16 11.22 -5.56
CA VAL A 7 -1.22 10.98 -4.47
C VAL A 7 -1.30 9.51 -4.10
N VAL A 8 -0.23 8.77 -4.36
CA VAL A 8 -0.15 7.34 -4.04
C VAL A 8 0.65 7.16 -2.77
N ALA A 9 -0.05 6.74 -1.72
CA ALA A 9 0.46 6.65 -0.38
C ALA A 9 0.68 5.21 0.08
N GLY A 10 1.96 4.87 0.28
CA GLY A 10 2.36 3.73 1.08
C GLY A 10 2.10 3.96 2.57
N GLY A 11 2.51 2.99 3.39
CA GLY A 11 2.48 3.09 4.86
C GLY A 11 3.80 3.53 5.49
N GLY A 12 4.80 3.87 4.67
CA GLY A 12 6.14 4.25 5.11
C GLY A 12 6.18 5.47 6.01
N LEU A 13 7.26 5.61 6.78
CA LEU A 13 7.48 6.73 7.70
C LEU A 13 7.58 8.08 6.97
N SER A 14 8.00 8.14 5.70
CA SER A 14 8.03 9.40 4.95
C SER A 14 6.67 10.07 4.79
N LEU A 15 5.57 9.32 4.97
CA LEU A 15 4.21 9.87 5.01
C LEU A 15 4.04 10.94 6.11
N THR A 16 4.82 10.89 7.18
CA THR A 16 4.72 11.84 8.31
C THR A 16 5.45 13.16 8.06
N ARG A 17 6.18 13.28 6.95
CA ARG A 17 7.09 14.39 6.64
C ARG A 17 6.66 15.20 5.42
N LEU A 18 5.36 15.21 5.12
CA LEU A 18 4.80 15.98 4.01
C LEU A 18 4.98 17.48 4.25
N ILE A 19 5.46 18.21 3.24
CA ILE A 19 5.52 19.67 3.28
C ILE A 19 4.13 20.20 2.89
N PRO A 20 3.50 21.08 3.71
CA PRO A 20 2.22 21.69 3.37
C PRO A 20 2.23 22.30 1.97
N GLY A 21 1.21 21.97 1.17
CA GLY A 21 1.06 22.44 -0.21
C GLY A 21 1.69 21.54 -1.27
N GLN A 22 2.48 20.53 -0.90
CA GLN A 22 2.85 19.46 -1.84
C GLN A 22 1.63 18.60 -2.22
N VAL A 23 0.74 18.38 -1.26
CA VAL A 23 -0.54 17.69 -1.44
C VAL A 23 -1.68 18.65 -1.14
N LEU A 24 -2.63 18.75 -2.06
CA LEU A 24 -3.78 19.63 -1.98
C LEU A 24 -5.07 18.83 -1.78
N VAL A 25 -6.08 19.47 -1.18
CA VAL A 25 -7.39 18.85 -0.95
C VAL A 25 -8.13 18.48 -2.24
N THR A 26 -7.66 18.92 -3.40
CA THR A 26 -8.22 18.61 -4.73
C THR A 26 -7.56 17.41 -5.43
N ASP A 27 -6.45 16.90 -4.91
CA ASP A 27 -5.74 15.75 -5.49
C ASP A 27 -6.39 14.42 -5.13
N ARG A 28 -6.35 13.44 -6.04
CA ARG A 28 -6.96 12.13 -5.79
C ARG A 28 -6.08 11.30 -4.86
N ILE A 29 -6.62 10.85 -3.73
CA ILE A 29 -5.87 10.16 -2.68
C ILE A 29 -5.99 8.65 -2.85
N VAL A 30 -4.87 7.99 -3.13
CA VAL A 30 -4.74 6.53 -3.19
C VAL A 30 -4.00 6.06 -1.95
N ARG A 31 -4.63 5.23 -1.13
CA ARG A 31 -4.02 4.64 0.08
C ARG A 31 -3.75 3.15 -0.13
N THR A 32 -2.81 2.57 0.61
CA THR A 32 -2.49 1.15 0.49
C THR A 32 -2.62 0.38 1.80
N ASN A 33 -3.07 -0.88 1.71
CA ASN A 33 -3.11 -1.86 2.80
C ASN A 33 -3.63 -1.29 4.14
N ASN A 34 -2.76 -1.26 5.15
CA ASN A 34 -3.03 -0.95 6.56
C ASN A 34 -2.99 0.56 6.86
N PHE A 35 -3.33 1.42 5.90
CA PHE A 35 -3.32 2.88 6.11
C PHE A 35 -4.16 3.31 7.31
N PHE A 36 -5.26 2.60 7.57
CA PHE A 36 -6.17 2.78 8.71
C PHE A 36 -5.59 2.38 10.07
N PHE A 37 -4.27 2.25 10.20
CA PHE A 37 -3.56 2.19 11.49
C PHE A 37 -2.81 3.48 11.83
N GLU A 38 -2.73 4.43 10.90
CA GLU A 38 -2.05 5.70 11.14
C GLU A 38 -2.66 6.45 12.33
N PRO A 39 -1.86 7.10 13.19
CA PRO A 39 -2.37 7.89 14.33
C PRO A 39 -2.92 9.26 13.92
N MET A 40 -2.66 9.68 12.67
CA MET A 40 -3.10 10.95 12.11
C MET A 40 -3.72 10.68 10.74
N HIS A 41 -4.75 11.41 10.35
CA HIS A 41 -5.18 11.49 8.95
C HIS A 41 -4.15 12.31 8.15
N TYR A 42 -2.94 11.78 7.91
CA TYR A 42 -1.85 12.49 7.23
C TYR A 42 -2.25 13.05 5.86
N LEU A 43 -3.15 12.35 5.17
CA LEU A 43 -3.71 12.73 3.87
C LEU A 43 -5.21 13.06 3.94
N GLY A 44 -5.70 13.39 5.13
CA GLY A 44 -7.12 13.63 5.36
C GLY A 44 -7.96 12.35 5.35
N ARG A 45 -9.28 12.52 5.49
CA ARG A 45 -10.25 11.42 5.58
C ARG A 45 -10.65 10.85 4.22
N ARG A 46 -10.57 11.66 3.15
CA ARG A 46 -10.93 11.23 1.79
C ARG A 46 -9.95 10.17 1.29
N VAL A 47 -10.49 9.05 0.83
CA VAL A 47 -9.75 8.00 0.14
C VAL A 47 -10.45 7.70 -1.18
N ASP A 48 -9.95 8.29 -2.26
CA ASP A 48 -10.49 8.11 -3.61
C ASP A 48 -10.30 6.65 -4.09
N LEU A 49 -9.22 6.01 -3.66
CA LEU A 49 -8.96 4.58 -3.92
C LEU A 49 -8.13 3.95 -2.79
N ALA A 50 -8.59 2.82 -2.23
CA ALA A 50 -7.72 1.94 -1.45
C ALA A 50 -7.19 0.81 -2.33
N PHE A 51 -5.86 0.69 -2.48
CA PHE A 51 -5.25 -0.44 -3.17
C PHE A 51 -4.76 -1.48 -2.16
N MET A 52 -5.39 -2.66 -2.17
CA MET A 52 -5.21 -3.69 -1.16
C MET A 52 -4.41 -4.86 -1.75
N GLY A 53 -3.37 -5.33 -1.05
CA GLY A 53 -2.56 -6.47 -1.47
C GLY A 53 -2.03 -7.27 -0.28
N GLY A 54 -0.99 -8.05 -0.52
CA GLY A 54 -0.35 -8.88 0.51
C GLY A 54 -0.90 -10.29 0.63
N ASP A 55 -0.73 -10.91 1.80
CA ASP A 55 -1.09 -12.31 2.06
C ASP A 55 -2.62 -12.51 2.09
N PRO A 56 -3.19 -13.30 1.18
CA PRO A 56 -4.64 -13.56 1.15
C PRO A 56 -5.21 -14.15 2.43
N ARG A 57 -4.38 -14.81 3.26
CA ARG A 57 -4.81 -15.43 4.51
C ARG A 57 -5.15 -14.39 5.58
N VAL A 58 -4.48 -13.23 5.56
CA VAL A 58 -4.75 -12.14 6.51
C VAL A 58 -5.76 -11.13 5.98
N ALA A 59 -5.99 -11.11 4.66
CA ALA A 59 -6.88 -10.17 3.99
C ALA A 59 -8.30 -10.07 4.62
N PRO A 60 -8.97 -11.17 5.02
CA PRO A 60 -10.28 -11.07 5.68
C PRO A 60 -10.27 -10.20 6.94
N PHE A 61 -9.21 -10.30 7.75
CA PHE A 61 -9.08 -9.51 8.98
C PHE A 61 -8.70 -8.06 8.70
N MET A 62 -7.86 -7.83 7.69
CA MET A 62 -7.52 -6.48 7.22
C MET A 62 -8.77 -5.74 6.72
N PHE A 63 -9.60 -6.38 5.89
CA PHE A 63 -10.86 -5.80 5.41
C PHE A 63 -11.88 -5.62 6.53
N GLU A 64 -11.98 -6.57 7.47
CA GLU A 64 -12.85 -6.41 8.63
C GLU A 64 -12.42 -5.23 9.52
N THR A 65 -11.12 -5.01 9.72
CA THR A 65 -10.63 -3.82 10.44
C THR A 65 -10.98 -2.55 9.69
N LEU A 66 -10.71 -2.48 8.38
CA LEU A 66 -11.07 -1.33 7.56
C LEU A 66 -12.59 -1.05 7.63
N TRP A 67 -13.42 -2.09 7.60
CA TRP A 67 -14.88 -1.95 7.74
C TRP A 67 -15.29 -1.34 9.08
N ARG A 68 -14.58 -1.66 10.17
CA ARG A 68 -14.81 -1.05 11.48
C ARG A 68 -14.38 0.43 11.49
N CYS A 69 -13.36 0.78 10.74
CA CYS A 69 -12.90 2.16 10.52
C CYS A 69 -13.69 2.93 9.44
N ARG A 70 -14.80 2.41 8.92
CA ARG A 70 -15.56 3.07 7.83
C ARG A 70 -16.13 4.45 8.19
N ALA A 71 -16.26 4.76 9.47
CA ALA A 71 -16.67 6.08 9.95
C ALA A 71 -15.47 7.05 10.05
N ASP A 72 -14.24 6.57 9.94
CA ASP A 72 -13.02 7.38 10.02
C ASP A 72 -12.57 7.88 8.64
N TYR A 73 -12.95 7.16 7.58
CA TYR A 73 -12.51 7.44 6.21
C TYR A 73 -13.68 7.46 5.24
N ASP A 74 -13.63 8.43 4.31
CA ASP A 74 -14.57 8.56 3.21
C ASP A 74 -14.01 7.76 2.02
N LEU A 75 -14.20 6.44 2.04
CA LEU A 75 -13.68 5.51 1.04
C LEU A 75 -14.60 5.43 -0.19
N ALA A 76 -14.12 5.95 -1.33
CA ALA A 76 -14.91 5.96 -2.57
C ALA A 76 -14.80 4.64 -3.37
N ALA A 77 -13.62 4.03 -3.41
CA ALA A 77 -13.38 2.80 -4.15
C ALA A 77 -12.21 1.99 -3.57
N TRP A 78 -12.12 0.72 -3.94
CA TRP A 78 -10.92 -0.09 -3.67
C TRP A 78 -10.57 -1.00 -4.84
N SER A 79 -9.32 -1.42 -4.90
CA SER A 79 -8.80 -2.34 -5.93
C SER A 79 -7.75 -3.29 -5.37
N SER A 80 -7.40 -4.29 -6.16
CA SER A 80 -6.33 -5.25 -5.88
C SER A 80 -5.92 -5.96 -7.16
N HIS A 81 -4.67 -6.42 -7.23
CA HIS A 81 -4.18 -7.31 -8.28
C HIS A 81 -4.38 -8.80 -7.95
N ASN A 82 -4.70 -9.15 -6.69
CA ASN A 82 -4.69 -10.52 -6.22
C ASN A 82 -6.13 -11.09 -6.11
N PRO A 83 -6.51 -12.09 -6.93
CA PRO A 83 -7.87 -12.66 -6.91
C PRO A 83 -8.34 -13.15 -5.54
N ALA A 84 -7.45 -13.69 -4.71
CA ALA A 84 -7.81 -14.16 -3.38
C ALA A 84 -8.04 -13.01 -2.39
N VAL A 85 -7.29 -11.91 -2.51
CA VAL A 85 -7.55 -10.67 -1.76
C VAL A 85 -8.85 -10.03 -2.24
N ILE A 86 -9.12 -10.07 -3.55
CA ILE A 86 -10.38 -9.57 -4.13
C ILE A 86 -11.58 -10.32 -3.50
N ARG A 87 -11.55 -11.65 -3.49
CA ARG A 87 -12.61 -12.45 -2.86
C ARG A 87 -12.83 -12.11 -1.38
N ALA A 88 -11.77 -11.82 -0.63
CA ALA A 88 -11.89 -11.42 0.77
C ALA A 88 -12.58 -10.05 0.92
N GLY A 89 -12.17 -9.06 0.13
CA GLY A 89 -12.71 -7.69 0.21
C GLY A 89 -14.14 -7.56 -0.29
N GLN A 90 -14.54 -8.36 -1.27
CA GLN A 90 -15.90 -8.38 -1.83
C GLN A 90 -16.99 -8.55 -0.76
N ARG A 91 -16.70 -9.24 0.35
CA ARG A 91 -17.65 -9.47 1.45
C ARG A 91 -18.10 -8.20 2.17
N ARG A 92 -17.25 -7.17 2.25
CA ARG A 92 -17.54 -5.90 2.94
C ARG A 92 -17.64 -4.72 1.99
N PHE A 93 -16.88 -4.76 0.89
CA PHE A 93 -16.68 -3.63 0.00
C PHE A 93 -17.02 -3.95 -1.46
N GLY A 94 -17.80 -5.00 -1.73
CA GLY A 94 -18.11 -5.41 -3.11
C GLY A 94 -18.71 -4.29 -3.97
N ALA A 95 -19.58 -3.47 -3.38
CA ALA A 95 -20.24 -2.35 -4.06
C ALA A 95 -19.30 -1.26 -4.59
N CYS A 96 -18.10 -1.10 -4.01
CA CYS A 96 -17.13 -0.09 -4.42
C CYS A 96 -15.82 -0.69 -4.98
N TYR A 97 -15.84 -1.97 -5.36
CA TYR A 97 -14.70 -2.61 -6.00
C TYR A 97 -14.49 -2.10 -7.43
N ARG A 98 -13.23 -1.82 -7.76
CA ARG A 98 -12.77 -1.50 -9.12
C ARG A 98 -11.68 -2.47 -9.54
N VAL A 99 -11.85 -3.07 -10.71
CA VAL A 99 -10.83 -3.94 -11.32
C VAL A 99 -9.57 -3.11 -11.58
N MET A 100 -8.40 -3.64 -11.21
CA MET A 100 -7.13 -3.04 -11.57
C MET A 100 -6.95 -3.12 -13.09
N ARG A 101 -6.56 -2.01 -13.72
CA ARG A 101 -6.19 -1.98 -15.14
C ARG A 101 -4.87 -1.25 -15.32
N TYR A 102 -4.04 -1.75 -16.24
CA TYR A 102 -2.91 -1.00 -16.76
C TYR A 102 -3.41 0.09 -17.72
N ARG A 103 -2.56 1.07 -18.02
CA ARG A 103 -2.85 2.13 -18.99
C ARG A 103 -3.13 1.58 -20.38
N ASP A 104 -2.34 0.60 -20.79
CA ASP A 104 -2.49 -0.12 -22.05
C ASP A 104 -1.74 -1.46 -21.99
N ALA A 105 -1.87 -2.25 -23.06
CA ALA A 105 -1.22 -3.55 -23.19
C ALA A 105 0.31 -3.46 -23.23
N ALA A 106 0.89 -2.33 -23.65
CA ALA A 106 2.34 -2.18 -23.71
C ALA A 106 2.94 -2.09 -22.29
N ILE A 107 2.33 -1.29 -21.42
CA ILE A 107 2.72 -1.24 -20.00
C ILE A 107 2.49 -2.59 -19.31
N GLU A 108 1.37 -3.25 -19.58
CA GLU A 108 1.11 -4.58 -19.03
C GLU A 108 2.19 -5.59 -19.41
N ALA A 109 2.59 -5.62 -20.69
CA ALA A 109 3.65 -6.49 -21.18
C ALA A 109 5.03 -6.15 -20.59
N GLU A 110 5.40 -4.87 -20.51
CA GLU A 110 6.68 -4.45 -19.92
C GLU A 110 6.76 -4.80 -18.43
N VAL A 111 5.69 -4.56 -17.67
CA VAL A 111 5.60 -4.95 -16.25
C VAL A 111 5.69 -6.48 -16.10
N ALA A 112 5.01 -7.26 -16.94
CA ALA A 112 5.10 -8.71 -16.92
C ALA A 112 6.53 -9.21 -17.20
N ALA A 113 7.23 -8.60 -18.16
CA ALA A 113 8.62 -8.92 -18.46
C ALA A 113 9.57 -8.59 -17.30
N LEU A 114 9.40 -7.43 -16.66
CA LEU A 114 10.17 -7.06 -15.46
C LEU A 114 9.92 -8.03 -14.31
N MET A 115 8.66 -8.40 -14.06
CA MET A 115 8.31 -9.39 -13.04
C MET A 115 8.94 -10.76 -13.31
N ALA A 116 8.99 -11.19 -14.58
CA ALA A 116 9.67 -12.43 -14.98
C ALA A 116 11.18 -12.34 -14.77
N ARG A 117 11.82 -11.25 -15.20
CA ARG A 117 13.27 -11.02 -15.05
C ARG A 117 13.72 -11.00 -13.59
N HIS A 118 12.94 -10.39 -12.71
CA HIS A 118 13.24 -10.30 -11.28
C HIS A 118 12.77 -11.52 -10.49
N GLU A 119 11.95 -12.41 -11.09
CA GLU A 119 11.27 -13.52 -10.43
C GLU A 119 10.51 -13.10 -9.16
N ARG A 120 9.94 -11.89 -9.17
CA ARG A 120 9.28 -11.29 -8.00
C ARG A 120 8.02 -10.54 -8.42
N LYS A 121 7.25 -10.12 -7.41
CA LYS A 121 6.05 -9.30 -7.59
C LYS A 121 6.30 -7.88 -7.04
N PRO A 122 5.75 -6.84 -7.68
CA PRO A 122 5.83 -5.47 -7.17
C PRO A 122 5.22 -5.35 -5.78
N THR A 123 5.66 -4.35 -5.03
CA THR A 123 5.00 -3.96 -3.79
C THR A 123 3.59 -3.42 -4.06
N THR A 124 2.73 -3.41 -3.04
CA THR A 124 1.39 -2.81 -3.16
C THR A 124 1.45 -1.33 -3.57
N GLY A 125 2.47 -0.58 -3.12
CA GLY A 125 2.66 0.81 -3.51
C GLY A 125 2.86 0.98 -5.01
N THR A 126 3.69 0.14 -5.62
CA THR A 126 3.94 0.15 -7.07
C THR A 126 2.71 -0.29 -7.86
N TYR A 127 1.97 -1.30 -7.41
CA TYR A 127 0.68 -1.62 -8.03
C TYR A 127 -0.34 -0.48 -7.94
N ALA A 128 -0.35 0.26 -6.83
CA ALA A 128 -1.21 1.43 -6.68
C ALA A 128 -0.80 2.57 -7.64
N ALA A 129 0.51 2.74 -7.88
CA ALA A 129 1.02 3.67 -8.89
C ALA A 129 0.64 3.24 -10.31
N LEU A 130 0.76 1.95 -10.65
CA LEU A 130 0.30 1.38 -11.91
C LEU A 130 -1.21 1.57 -12.12
N MET A 131 -2.00 1.42 -11.05
CA MET A 131 -3.44 1.68 -11.10
C MET A 131 -3.75 3.17 -11.32
N ALA A 132 -3.05 4.08 -10.63
CA ALA A 132 -3.22 5.53 -10.84
C ALA A 132 -2.84 5.93 -12.28
N HIS A 133 -1.76 5.36 -12.82
CA HIS A 133 -1.36 5.51 -14.22
C HIS A 133 -2.45 5.00 -15.18
N GLY A 134 -2.98 3.81 -14.92
CA GLY A 134 -4.11 3.23 -15.67
C GLY A 134 -5.39 4.06 -15.62
N MET A 135 -5.62 4.78 -14.53
CA MET A 135 -6.72 5.73 -14.38
C MET A 135 -6.49 7.06 -15.11
N GLY A 136 -5.34 7.24 -15.78
CA GLY A 136 -5.01 8.41 -16.57
C GLY A 136 -4.53 9.61 -15.75
N ALA A 137 -3.85 9.36 -14.63
CA ALA A 137 -3.18 10.42 -13.89
C ALA A 137 -2.23 11.21 -14.81
N ARG A 138 -2.35 12.54 -14.80
CA ARG A 138 -1.36 13.40 -15.48
C ARG A 138 -0.10 13.56 -14.63
N ARG A 139 -0.27 13.49 -13.31
CA ARG A 139 0.78 13.61 -12.30
C ARG A 139 0.53 12.61 -11.18
N ILE A 140 1.58 11.95 -10.71
CA ILE A 140 1.57 11.03 -9.57
C ILE A 140 2.60 11.50 -8.55
N ILE A 141 2.16 11.79 -7.33
CA ILE A 141 3.01 12.08 -6.18
C ILE A 141 3.09 10.81 -5.31
N LEU A 142 4.28 10.24 -5.17
CA LEU A 142 4.55 9.12 -4.29
C LEU A 142 4.90 9.61 -2.88
N THR A 143 4.26 9.04 -1.87
CA THR A 143 4.52 9.32 -0.47
C THR A 143 4.41 8.05 0.38
N GLY A 144 5.17 7.94 1.48
CA GLY A 144 5.17 6.73 2.31
C GLY A 144 5.69 5.48 1.59
N ILE A 145 6.47 5.63 0.51
CA ILE A 145 7.10 4.54 -0.24
C ILE A 145 8.61 4.61 0.01
N ASP A 146 9.03 3.98 1.09
CA ASP A 146 10.42 4.09 1.59
C ASP A 146 11.27 2.86 1.27
N PHE A 147 10.73 1.89 0.53
CA PHE A 147 11.35 0.58 0.27
C PHE A 147 11.87 -0.13 1.54
N TYR A 148 11.20 0.11 2.67
CA TYR A 148 11.59 -0.40 3.99
C TYR A 148 13.01 0.02 4.42
N ASN A 149 13.49 1.16 3.91
CA ASN A 149 14.74 1.76 4.34
C ASN A 149 14.55 2.52 5.67
N GLY A 150 15.52 2.42 6.58
CA GLY A 150 15.49 3.04 7.91
C GLY A 150 15.12 2.09 9.06
N GLY A 151 15.30 2.57 10.30
CA GLY A 151 15.09 1.77 11.51
C GLY A 151 13.63 1.52 11.90
N GLN A 152 12.70 2.29 11.32
CA GLN A 152 11.25 2.18 11.55
C GLN A 152 10.50 2.23 10.22
N ARG A 153 9.61 1.26 10.00
CA ARG A 153 8.87 1.08 8.74
C ARG A 153 7.57 1.85 8.67
N TYR A 154 6.81 1.86 9.76
CA TYR A 154 5.45 2.41 9.80
C TYR A 154 5.35 3.49 10.88
N PRO A 155 4.47 4.50 10.69
CA PRO A 155 4.21 5.53 11.70
C PRO A 155 3.32 5.05 12.86
N PHE A 156 3.13 3.73 12.99
CA PHE A 156 2.34 3.09 14.03
C PHE A 156 3.05 1.84 14.52
N GLU A 157 2.72 1.41 15.73
CA GLU A 157 3.21 0.14 16.27
C GLU A 157 2.27 -1.01 15.86
N PRO A 158 2.78 -2.05 15.18
CA PRO A 158 1.96 -3.19 14.81
C PRO A 158 1.41 -3.90 16.04
N GLY A 159 0.13 -4.25 16.02
CA GLY A 159 -0.52 -5.00 17.10
C GLY A 159 -0.06 -6.45 17.21
N ARG A 160 -0.54 -7.16 18.23
CA ARG A 160 -0.16 -8.56 18.52
C ARG A 160 -0.51 -9.51 17.38
N HIS A 161 -1.68 -9.41 16.76
CA HIS A 161 -2.08 -10.24 15.63
C HIS A 161 -1.18 -9.97 14.41
N GLN A 162 -0.88 -8.72 14.12
CA GLN A 162 0.07 -8.36 13.07
C GLN A 162 1.45 -8.96 13.36
N ARG A 163 1.98 -8.84 14.58
CA ARG A 163 3.28 -9.40 14.95
C ARG A 163 3.30 -10.94 14.94
N ASP A 164 2.27 -11.59 15.45
CA ASP A 164 2.18 -13.06 15.46
C ASP A 164 2.11 -13.65 14.05
N LEU A 165 1.60 -12.89 13.08
CA LEU A 165 1.43 -13.34 11.70
C LEU A 165 2.57 -12.84 10.79
N MET A 166 2.96 -11.57 10.86
CA MET A 166 3.97 -11.00 9.96
C MET A 166 5.38 -11.02 10.58
N GLY A 167 5.48 -11.37 11.86
CA GLY A 167 6.68 -11.52 12.67
C GLY A 167 6.89 -10.35 13.65
N GLN A 168 7.60 -10.63 14.75
CA GLN A 168 7.66 -9.75 15.92
C GLN A 168 8.38 -8.42 15.64
N ASP A 169 9.36 -8.45 14.75
CA ASP A 169 10.17 -7.33 14.28
C ASP A 169 9.53 -6.61 13.07
N LEU A 170 8.22 -6.75 12.84
CA LEU A 170 7.53 -6.21 11.65
C LEU A 170 7.84 -4.73 11.39
N ASN A 171 8.00 -3.91 12.43
CA ASN A 171 8.26 -2.47 12.28
C ASN A 171 9.74 -2.12 12.07
N ARG A 172 10.67 -3.06 12.31
CA ARG A 172 12.13 -2.82 12.29
C ARG A 172 12.88 -3.65 11.25
N ARG A 173 12.27 -4.70 10.71
CA ARG A 173 12.92 -5.61 9.75
C ARG A 173 13.32 -4.88 8.46
N GLY A 174 14.39 -5.26 7.78
CA GLY A 174 14.63 -4.85 6.38
C GLY A 174 13.69 -5.56 5.41
N ILE A 175 13.61 -5.14 4.14
CA ILE A 175 12.74 -5.80 3.15
C ILE A 175 13.00 -7.32 3.08
N ASP A 176 11.94 -8.15 3.00
CA ASP A 176 12.12 -9.59 2.77
C ASP A 176 12.43 -9.81 1.28
N GLN A 177 13.73 -9.95 0.96
CA GLN A 177 14.24 -10.11 -0.40
C GLN A 177 13.72 -11.38 -1.12
N ARG A 178 13.16 -12.34 -0.36
CA ARG A 178 12.50 -13.52 -0.94
C ARG A 178 11.12 -13.18 -1.52
N LEU A 179 10.46 -12.15 -0.99
CA LEU A 179 9.10 -11.78 -1.39
C LEU A 179 9.08 -10.56 -2.31
N HIS A 180 9.99 -9.61 -2.11
CA HIS A 180 10.05 -8.36 -2.86
C HIS A 180 11.49 -8.05 -3.27
N ALA A 181 11.65 -7.53 -4.49
CA ALA A 181 12.90 -6.95 -4.96
C ALA A 181 12.68 -5.44 -5.11
N PRO A 182 13.28 -4.57 -4.26
CA PRO A 182 13.14 -3.12 -4.43
C PRO A 182 13.51 -2.65 -5.83
N GLN A 183 14.48 -3.32 -6.45
CA GLN A 183 14.90 -3.02 -7.81
C GLN A 183 13.79 -3.25 -8.85
N LEU A 184 12.93 -4.27 -8.67
CA LEU A 184 11.76 -4.47 -9.54
C LEU A 184 10.83 -3.25 -9.50
N ASP A 185 10.56 -2.74 -8.30
CA ASP A 185 9.71 -1.56 -8.14
C ASP A 185 10.36 -0.32 -8.79
N LEU A 186 11.66 -0.12 -8.60
CA LEU A 186 12.40 0.99 -9.23
C LEU A 186 12.43 0.87 -10.76
N ASP A 187 12.61 -0.34 -11.31
CA ASP A 187 12.62 -0.56 -12.75
C ASP A 187 11.23 -0.31 -13.37
N ILE A 188 10.16 -0.70 -12.67
CA ILE A 188 8.78 -0.40 -13.10
C ILE A 188 8.54 1.11 -13.08
N LEU A 189 8.91 1.81 -12.00
CA LEU A 189 8.76 3.27 -11.94
C LEU A 189 9.60 3.96 -13.02
N SER A 190 10.80 3.46 -13.30
CA SER A 190 11.66 3.95 -14.38
C SER A 190 11.02 3.77 -15.76
N ALA A 191 10.35 2.64 -16.00
CA ALA A 191 9.61 2.40 -17.23
C ALA A 191 8.45 3.40 -17.41
N LEU A 192 7.68 3.63 -16.35
CA LEU A 192 6.58 4.61 -16.37
C LEU A 192 7.09 6.04 -16.62
N ILE A 193 8.22 6.43 -16.02
CA ILE A 193 8.84 7.74 -16.22
C ILE A 193 9.35 7.88 -17.66
N ARG A 194 10.07 6.87 -18.17
CA ARG A 194 10.63 6.87 -19.53
C ARG A 194 9.54 6.99 -20.60
N ARG A 195 8.36 6.42 -20.36
CA ARG A 195 7.21 6.56 -21.24
C ARG A 195 6.75 8.02 -21.41
N GLY A 196 6.90 8.85 -20.37
CA GLY A 196 6.72 10.30 -20.47
C GLY A 196 5.28 10.82 -20.51
N ASP A 197 4.26 9.95 -20.36
CA ASP A 197 2.85 10.35 -20.38
C ASP A 197 2.28 10.73 -19.00
N THR A 198 3.10 10.62 -17.94
CA THR A 198 2.73 10.99 -16.56
C THR A 198 3.94 11.56 -15.84
N GLU A 199 3.76 12.68 -15.15
CA GLU A 199 4.79 13.28 -14.30
C GLU A 199 4.83 12.55 -12.95
N PHE A 200 5.96 11.90 -12.63
CA PHE A 200 6.18 11.27 -11.32
C PHE A 200 6.99 12.18 -10.40
N LEU A 201 6.53 12.31 -9.17
CA LEU A 201 7.13 13.15 -8.13
C LEU A 201 7.18 12.37 -6.81
N ARG A 202 8.13 12.71 -5.93
CA ARG A 202 8.19 12.20 -4.55
C ARG A 202 7.86 13.30 -3.54
N SER A 203 7.21 12.97 -2.43
CA SER A 203 6.91 13.98 -1.40
C SER A 203 8.10 14.32 -0.51
N GLY A 204 8.92 13.32 -0.17
CA GLY A 204 10.06 13.45 0.74
C GLY A 204 11.40 13.15 0.08
N ALA A 205 12.48 13.35 0.83
CA ALA A 205 13.85 12.96 0.47
C ALA A 205 14.36 11.85 1.41
N GLY A 206 15.53 11.30 1.11
CA GLY A 206 16.17 10.22 1.86
C GLY A 206 15.68 8.82 1.49
N THR A 207 15.08 8.66 0.31
CA THR A 207 14.57 7.37 -0.17
C THR A 207 15.25 6.98 -1.49
N PRO A 208 15.23 5.71 -1.89
CA PRO A 208 15.66 5.31 -3.24
C PRO A 208 14.94 6.02 -4.40
N LEU A 209 13.82 6.72 -4.15
CA LEU A 209 13.15 7.54 -5.16
C LEU A 209 13.94 8.82 -5.50
N ASP A 210 14.90 9.22 -4.68
CA ASP A 210 15.64 10.47 -4.83
C ASP A 210 16.43 10.55 -6.14
N SER A 211 16.94 9.42 -6.61
CA SER A 211 17.67 9.31 -7.86
C SER A 211 16.76 9.17 -9.08
N LEU A 212 15.47 8.93 -8.89
CA LEU A 212 14.56 8.56 -9.97
C LEU A 212 13.57 9.67 -10.34
N MET A 213 13.11 10.46 -9.36
CA MET A 213 12.10 11.49 -9.58
C MET A 213 12.34 12.73 -8.72
N PRO A 214 11.97 13.92 -9.21
CA PRO A 214 12.13 15.15 -8.46
C PRO A 214 11.14 15.22 -7.29
N GLN A 215 11.47 16.04 -6.30
CA GLN A 215 10.57 16.32 -5.19
C GLN A 215 9.35 17.12 -5.69
N ALA A 216 8.17 16.80 -5.18
CA ALA A 216 6.95 17.52 -5.49
C ALA A 216 7.06 18.98 -5.04
N PRO A 217 6.73 19.95 -5.92
CA PRO A 217 6.76 21.35 -5.55
C PRO A 217 5.61 21.69 -4.59
N VAL A 218 5.80 22.75 -3.81
CA VAL A 218 4.68 23.40 -3.12
C VAL A 218 3.81 24.09 -4.17
N ARG A 219 2.52 23.80 -4.20
CA ARG A 219 1.57 24.30 -5.19
C ARG A 219 0.57 25.26 -4.55
N THR A 220 0.08 26.20 -5.36
CA THR A 220 -1.05 27.06 -4.98
C THR A 220 -2.32 26.23 -4.80
N GLY A 221 -3.01 26.43 -3.69
CA GLY A 221 -4.26 25.75 -3.35
C GLY A 221 -4.33 25.43 -1.86
N GLN A 222 -5.46 24.88 -1.42
CA GLN A 222 -5.61 24.50 -0.02
C GLN A 222 -4.83 23.20 0.27
N PRO A 223 -3.85 23.24 1.19
CA PRO A 223 -3.09 22.06 1.58
C PRO A 223 -3.97 21.09 2.37
N VAL A 224 -3.65 19.81 2.32
CA VAL A 224 -4.21 18.85 3.27
C VAL A 224 -3.58 19.07 4.64
N ILE A 225 -4.42 19.23 5.67
CA ILE A 225 -3.99 19.42 7.06
C ILE A 225 -4.16 18.09 7.82
N PRO A 226 -3.07 17.51 8.35
CA PRO A 226 -3.16 16.31 9.18
C PRO A 226 -3.98 16.56 10.44
N THR A 227 -4.90 15.65 10.75
CA THR A 227 -5.69 15.70 12.00
C THR A 227 -5.47 14.45 12.83
N PRO A 228 -5.40 14.56 14.18
CA PRO A 228 -5.31 13.40 15.06
C PRO A 228 -6.51 12.46 14.90
N ARG A 229 -6.27 11.17 15.17
CA ARG A 229 -7.34 10.18 15.29
C ARG A 229 -6.98 9.07 16.27
N THR A 230 -7.97 8.27 16.64
CA THR A 230 -7.78 7.07 17.47
C THR A 230 -7.79 5.83 16.56
N PRO A 231 -6.63 5.32 16.11
CA PRO A 231 -6.58 4.14 15.27
C PRO A 231 -6.97 2.87 16.04
N PRO A 232 -7.43 1.81 15.36
CA PRO A 232 -7.41 0.47 15.92
C PRO A 232 -5.97 0.10 16.29
N THR A 233 -5.79 -0.66 17.37
CA THR A 233 -4.46 -1.08 17.84
C THR A 233 -3.99 -2.39 17.20
N ASP A 234 -4.89 -3.11 16.52
CA ASP A 234 -4.57 -4.37 15.85
C ASP A 234 -5.61 -4.75 14.77
N TRP A 235 -5.37 -5.84 14.06
CA TRP A 235 -6.37 -6.43 13.19
C TRP A 235 -7.56 -6.99 13.97
N ALA A 236 -8.72 -7.01 13.33
CA ALA A 236 -9.95 -7.54 13.89
C ALA A 236 -9.73 -9.01 14.30
N PRO A 237 -10.15 -9.42 15.50
CA PRO A 237 -9.89 -10.76 15.99
C PRO A 237 -10.71 -11.83 15.25
N ARG A 238 -11.72 -11.43 14.48
CA ARG A 238 -12.61 -12.31 13.73
C ARG A 238 -13.00 -11.65 12.42
N ALA A 239 -13.19 -12.42 11.35
CA ALA A 239 -13.81 -12.00 10.10
C ALA A 239 -15.05 -12.88 9.85
N GLY A 240 -16.23 -12.36 10.20
CA GLY A 240 -17.45 -13.18 10.32
C GLY A 240 -17.26 -14.27 11.39
N LEU A 241 -17.55 -15.52 11.04
CA LEU A 241 -17.36 -16.65 11.94
C LEU A 241 -15.90 -17.08 12.12
N TYR A 242 -14.98 -16.65 11.23
CA TYR A 242 -13.59 -17.11 11.21
C TYR A 242 -12.72 -16.33 12.21
N PRO A 243 -12.20 -16.95 13.29
CA PRO A 243 -11.33 -16.29 14.24
C PRO A 243 -9.87 -16.30 13.79
N ILE A 244 -9.15 -15.19 14.03
CA ILE A 244 -7.73 -15.05 13.66
C ILE A 244 -6.82 -16.03 14.40
N ALA A 245 -7.27 -16.53 15.56
CA ALA A 245 -6.57 -17.56 16.33
C ALA A 245 -6.37 -18.85 15.53
N TRP A 246 -7.33 -19.23 14.67
CA TRP A 246 -7.21 -20.42 13.83
C TRP A 246 -6.10 -20.26 12.79
N LEU A 247 -5.97 -19.07 12.18
CA LEU A 247 -4.86 -18.79 11.27
C LEU A 247 -3.51 -18.90 11.97
N LYS A 248 -3.41 -18.38 13.20
CA LYS A 248 -2.19 -18.49 14.01
C LYS A 248 -1.85 -19.95 14.32
N LEU A 249 -2.83 -20.76 14.71
CA LEU A 249 -2.66 -22.19 14.97
C LEU A 249 -2.18 -22.93 13.72
N MET A 250 -2.83 -22.71 12.58
CA MET A 250 -2.45 -23.33 11.31
C MET A 250 -1.00 -23.01 10.92
N ARG A 251 -0.57 -21.75 11.10
CA ARG A 251 0.81 -21.35 10.79
C ARG A 251 1.85 -21.98 11.71
N ARG A 252 1.53 -22.13 13.01
CA ARG A 252 2.40 -22.85 13.96
C ARG A 252 2.53 -24.33 13.58
N ALA A 253 1.40 -24.98 13.27
CA ALA A 253 1.40 -26.36 12.80
C ALA A 253 2.23 -26.53 11.52
N SER A 254 2.06 -25.66 10.52
CA SER A 254 2.85 -25.70 9.28
C SER A 254 4.35 -25.44 9.52
N ALA A 255 4.72 -24.57 10.47
CA ALA A 255 6.11 -24.34 10.83
C ALA A 255 6.74 -25.58 11.49
N MET A 256 6.01 -26.23 12.41
CA MET A 256 6.44 -27.46 13.06
C MET A 256 6.65 -28.59 12.06
N LEU A 257 5.70 -28.80 11.13
CA LEU A 257 5.80 -29.81 10.08
C LEU A 257 7.01 -29.59 9.14
N ARG A 258 7.32 -28.33 8.80
CA ARG A 258 8.54 -28.01 8.02
C ARG A 258 9.82 -28.25 8.80
N GLY A 259 9.81 -27.98 10.11
CA GLY A 259 10.94 -28.31 10.99
C GLY A 259 11.23 -29.81 11.02
N LEU A 260 10.18 -30.64 11.09
CA LEU A 260 10.29 -32.09 11.05
C LEU A 260 10.78 -32.64 9.70
N ARG A 261 10.34 -32.03 8.58
CA ARG A 261 10.76 -32.43 7.22
C ARG A 261 12.12 -31.88 6.77
N GLY A 262 12.65 -30.85 7.44
CA GLY A 262 13.97 -30.28 7.18
C GLY A 262 15.10 -30.92 7.99
N GLN A 263 14.76 -31.89 8.85
CA GLN A 263 15.69 -32.70 9.64
C GLN A 263 15.78 -34.15 9.14
N SER A 264 15.19 -34.46 7.97
CA SER A 264 15.25 -35.75 7.28
C SER A 264 16.11 -35.67 6.02
#